data_AF-R0D5W3-F1
#
_entry.id   AF-R0D5W3-F1
#
_cell.length_a   1.000
_cell.length_b   1.000
_cell.length_c   1.000
_cell.angle_alpha   90.00
_cell.angle_beta   90.00
_cell.angle_gamma   90.00
#
_symmetry.space_group_name_H-M   'P 1'
#
loop_
_entity.id
_entity.type
_entity.pdbx_description
1 polymer ?
#
loop_
_entity_poly.entity_id
_entity_poly.type
_entity_poly.pdbx_seq_one_letter_code
_entity_poly.pdbx_strand_id
1 'polypeptide(L)' 'MKTGGLIELQGVKEEINTIKTELKRKRFDTPKGFSVLEGYIQDRMNELKGKE' A
#
# COMPACT_ATOMS: atom_id res chain seq x y z
N MET A 1 6.34 1.63 -18.82
CA MET A 1 5.12 1.78 -17.99
C MET A 1 5.03 0.78 -16.84
N LYS A 2 5.24 -0.54 -17.04
CA LYS A 2 5.10 -1.57 -15.97
C LYS A 2 5.96 -1.29 -14.72
N THR A 3 7.24 -0.99 -14.91
CA THR A 3 8.17 -0.69 -13.80
C THR A 3 7.81 0.58 -13.04
N GLY A 4 7.37 1.64 -13.74
CA GLY A 4 6.95 2.89 -13.11
C GLY A 4 5.75 2.70 -12.20
N GLY A 5 4.70 2.02 -12.67
CA GLY A 5 3.52 1.74 -11.84
C GLY A 5 3.80 0.83 -10.64
N LEU A 6 4.74 -0.11 -10.76
CA LEU A 6 5.17 -0.93 -9.62
C LEU A 6 5.92 -0.11 -8.56
N ILE A 7 6.77 0.83 -8.98
CA ILE A 7 7.49 1.73 -8.09
C ILE A 7 6.52 2.66 -7.36
N GLU A 8 5.53 3.23 -8.06
CA GLU A 8 4.50 4.08 -7.45
C GLU A 8 3.68 3.31 -6.41
N LEU A 9 3.22 2.10 -6.73
CA LEU A 9 2.47 1.27 -5.77
C LEU A 9 3.31 0.88 -4.55
N GLN A 10 4.60 0.64 -4.73
CA GLN A 10 5.52 0.39 -3.63
C GLN A 10 5.68 1.63 -2.73
N GLY A 11 5.80 2.83 -3.31
CA GLY A 11 5.82 4.08 -2.56
C GLY A 11 4.55 4.30 -1.73
N VAL A 12 3.37 4.06 -2.31
CA VAL A 12 2.09 4.16 -1.58
C VAL A 12 2.04 3.17 -0.40
N LYS A 13 2.55 1.94 -0.57
CA LYS A 13 2.63 0.96 0.51
C LYS A 13 3.53 1.44 1.66
N GLU A 14 4.63 2.10 1.37
CA GLU A 14 5.55 2.67 2.37
C GLU A 14 4.93 3.84 3.13
N GLU A 15 4.19 4.71 2.44
CA GLU A 15 3.45 5.80 3.08
C GLU A 15 2.36 5.28 4.03
N ILE A 16 1.59 4.26 3.61
CA ILE A 16 0.60 3.60 4.47
C ILE A 16 1.25 3.05 5.75
N ASN A 17 2.41 2.39 5.63
CA ASN A 17 3.13 1.86 6.79
C ASN A 17 3.62 2.97 7.73
N THR A 18 4.08 4.09 7.17
CA THR A 18 4.46 5.28 7.94
C THR A 18 3.27 5.83 8.72
N ILE A 19 2.11 5.98 8.07
CA ILE A 19 0.89 6.46 8.73
C ILE A 19 0.45 5.52 9.85
N LYS A 20 0.43 4.20 9.62
CA LYS A 20 0.10 3.20 10.65
C LYS A 20 1.03 3.31 11.86
N THR A 21 2.32 3.49 11.61
CA THR A 21 3.33 3.67 12.67
C THR A 21 3.06 4.92 13.49
N GLU A 22 2.75 6.03 12.83
CA GLU A 22 2.43 7.30 13.50
C GLU A 22 1.11 7.25 14.28
N LEU A 23 0.09 6.57 13.76
CA LEU A 23 -1.17 6.33 14.49
C LEU A 23 -0.91 5.53 15.76
N LYS A 24 -0.16 4.43 15.66
CA LYS A 24 0.23 3.62 16.81
C LYS A 24 1.03 4.43 17.84
N ARG A 25 2.00 5.24 17.40
CA ARG A 25 2.80 6.13 18.27
C ARG A 25 1.92 7.10 19.04
N LYS A 26 0.85 7.59 18.40
CA LYS A 26 -0.13 8.52 18.99
C LYS A 26 -1.28 7.81 19.71
N ARG A 27 -1.25 6.48 19.85
CA ARG A 27 -2.30 5.65 20.47
C ARG A 27 -3.66 5.75 19.79
N PHE A 28 -3.67 6.01 18.48
CA PHE A 28 -4.87 5.87 17.67
C PHE A 28 -4.98 4.45 17.11
N ASP A 29 -6.21 3.95 17.06
CA ASP A 29 -6.50 2.70 16.35
C ASP A 29 -6.21 2.86 14.85
N THR A 30 -5.81 1.76 14.22
CA THR A 30 -5.64 1.75 12.77
C THR A 30 -7.00 1.66 12.08
N PRO A 31 -7.36 2.63 11.22
CA PRO A 31 -8.59 2.58 10.42
C PRO A 31 -8.70 1.29 9.60
N LYS A 32 -9.88 0.64 9.65
CA LYS A 32 -10.15 -0.57 8.87
C LYS A 32 -9.93 -0.38 7.36
N GLY A 33 -10.13 0.84 6.85
CA GLY A 33 -9.92 1.19 5.44
C GLY A 33 -8.49 0.95 4.94
N PHE A 34 -7.48 0.92 5.82
CA PHE A 34 -6.12 0.58 5.39
C PHE A 34 -5.99 -0.83 4.85
N SER A 35 -6.75 -1.80 5.40
CA SER A 35 -6.72 -3.18 4.90
C SER A 35 -7.24 -3.28 3.46
N VAL A 36 -8.26 -2.49 3.12
CA VAL A 36 -8.83 -2.41 1.76
C VAL A 36 -7.81 -1.80 0.80
N LEU A 37 -7.14 -0.72 1.20
CA LEU A 37 -6.11 -0.07 0.39
C LEU A 37 -4.90 -0.99 0.16
N GLU A 38 -4.47 -1.73 1.18
CA GLU A 38 -3.39 -2.71 1.06
C GLU A 38 -3.76 -3.86 0.10
N GLY A 39 -4.99 -4.36 0.19
CA GLY A 39 -5.53 -5.35 -0.75
C GLY A 39 -5.50 -4.84 -2.18
N TYR A 40 -6.03 -3.64 -2.43
CA TYR A 40 -6.00 -3.00 -3.75
C TYR A 40 -4.58 -2.87 -4.29
N ILE A 41 -3.63 -2.36 -3.50
CA ILE A 41 -2.23 -2.19 -3.93
C ILE A 41 -1.64 -3.55 -4.29
N GLN A 42 -1.87 -4.58 -3.47
CA GLN A 42 -1.35 -5.91 -3.72
C GLN A 42 -1.92 -6.52 -5.01
N ASP A 43 -3.22 -6.40 -5.23
CA ASP A 43 -3.89 -6.88 -6.44
C ASP A 43 -3.33 -6.17 -7.69
N ARG A 44 -3.18 -4.84 -7.64
CA ARG A 44 -2.59 -4.06 -8.74
C ARG A 44 -1.13 -4.41 -9.00
N MET A 45 -0.33 -4.64 -7.96
CA MET A 45 1.05 -5.11 -8.12
C MET A 45 1.09 -6.49 -8.78
N ASN A 46 0.18 -7.40 -8.41
CA ASN A 46 0.08 -8.73 -9.00
C ASN A 46 -0.33 -8.65 -10.48
N GLU A 47 -1.31 -7.82 -10.84
CA GLU A 47 -1.70 -7.57 -12.24
C GLU A 47 -0.54 -7.04 -13.09
N LEU A 48 0.24 -6.10 -12.54
CA LEU A 48 1.39 -5.52 -13.24
C LEU A 48 2.54 -6.51 -13.42
N LYS A 49 2.69 -7.46 -12.49
CA LYS A 49 3.67 -8.55 -12.55
C LYS A 49 3.22 -9.70 -13.46
N GLY A 50 1.94 -10.06 -13.44
CA GLY A 50 1.36 -11.22 -14.14
C GLY A 50 0.95 -11.01 -15.60
N LYS A 51 1.12 -9.80 -16.17
CA LYS A 51 1.01 -9.58 -17.62
C LYS A 51 2.27 -10.05 -18.36
N GLU A 52 2.64 -11.32 -18.22
CA GLU A 52 3.63 -12.01 -19.07
C GLU A 52 2.96 -12.67 -20.27
#